data_AF-A0A2H5Q9Z4-F1
#
_entry.id   AF-A0A2H5Q9Z4-F1
#
_cell.length_a   1.000
_cell.length_b   1.000
_cell.length_c   1.000
_cell.angle_alpha   90.00
_cell.angle_beta   90.00
_cell.angle_gamma   90.00
#
_symmetry.space_group_name_H-M   'P 1'
#
loop_
_entity.id
_entity.type
_entity.pdbx_description
1 polymer ?
#
loop_
_entity_poly.entity_id
_entity_poly.type
_entity_poly.pdbx_seq_one_letter_code
_entity_poly.pdbx_strand_id
1 'polypeptide(L)' 'MEEDHNFVVGQEFPDVKAFRNAIKEAAIAQHFELRIIKSDLIRYFAKCVTEGCPWRIRAVKLPNAPTFTIRSLEGTHTC' A
#
# COMPACT_ATOMS: atom_id res chain seq x y z
N MET A 1 -4.72 -11.96 -18.20
CA MET A 1 -5.24 -12.13 -16.83
C MET A 1 -4.75 -10.90 -16.10
N GLU A 2 -5.55 -9.83 -16.14
CA GLU A 2 -5.20 -8.56 -15.52
C GLU A 2 -5.38 -8.73 -14.02
N GLU A 3 -4.29 -8.98 -13.31
CA GLU A 3 -4.28 -8.89 -11.87
C GLU A 3 -4.44 -7.41 -11.53
N ASP A 4 -5.64 -7.05 -11.06
CA ASP A 4 -5.96 -5.72 -10.58
C ASP A 4 -5.15 -5.47 -9.30
N HIS A 5 -3.92 -4.97 -9.47
CA HIS A 5 -3.00 -4.64 -8.37
C HIS A 5 -3.42 -3.34 -7.65
N ASN A 6 -4.72 -3.09 -7.59
CA ASN A 6 -5.29 -1.89 -7.06
C ASN A 6 -5.62 -2.12 -5.58
N PHE A 7 -5.16 -1.18 -4.76
CA PHE A 7 -5.44 -1.21 -3.33
C PHE A 7 -6.80 -0.57 -3.06
N VAL A 8 -7.54 -1.10 -2.10
CA VAL A 8 -8.81 -0.49 -1.67
C VAL A 8 -8.81 -0.21 -0.17
N VAL A 9 -9.47 0.88 0.21
CA VAL A 9 -9.69 1.19 1.63
C VAL A 9 -10.56 0.10 2.24
N GLY A 10 -10.12 -0.43 3.39
CA GLY A 10 -10.74 -1.58 4.04
C GLY A 10 -10.15 -2.93 3.62
N GLN A 11 -9.25 -2.99 2.64
CA GLN A 11 -8.57 -4.24 2.28
C GLN A 11 -7.72 -4.73 3.45
N GLU A 12 -7.84 -6.02 3.77
CA GLU A 12 -7.15 -6.68 4.86
C GLU A 12 -6.14 -7.67 4.30
N PHE A 13 -4.94 -7.66 4.88
CA PHE A 13 -3.84 -8.54 4.54
C PHE A 13 -3.49 -9.36 5.78
N PRO A 14 -3.27 -10.67 5.66
CA PRO A 14 -3.02 -11.53 6.82
C PRO A 14 -1.74 -11.13 7.59
N ASP A 15 -0.74 -10.57 6.89
CA ASP A 15 0.54 -10.18 7.46
C ASP A 15 1.14 -8.94 6.78
N VAL A 16 2.03 -8.26 7.50
CA VAL A 16 2.86 -7.17 6.92
C VAL A 16 3.69 -7.63 5.73
N LYS A 17 4.09 -8.91 5.71
CA LYS A 17 4.90 -9.49 4.63
C LYS A 17 4.05 -9.63 3.37
N ALA A 18 2.83 -10.14 3.48
CA ALA A 18 1.87 -10.23 2.38
C ALA A 18 1.55 -8.83 1.83
N PHE A 19 1.27 -7.87 2.72
CA PHE A 19 1.04 -6.48 2.32
C PHE A 19 2.23 -5.85 1.60
N ARG A 20 3.45 -6.04 2.11
CA ARG A 20 4.67 -5.56 1.45
C ARG A 20 4.90 -6.21 0.10
N ASN A 21 4.57 -7.49 -0.06
CA ASN A 21 4.72 -8.18 -1.34
C ASN A 21 3.71 -7.65 -2.35
N ALA A 22 2.43 -7.56 -1.97
CA ALA A 22 1.39 -7.00 -2.81
C ALA A 22 1.72 -5.56 -3.24
N ILE A 23 2.20 -4.72 -2.32
CA ILE A 23 2.65 -3.34 -2.64
C ILE A 23 3.79 -3.33 -3.65
N LYS A 24 4.77 -4.23 -3.50
CA LYS A 24 5.90 -4.33 -4.44
C LYS A 24 5.45 -4.82 -5.81
N GLU A 25 4.60 -5.85 -5.85
CA GLU A 25 4.05 -6.39 -7.08
C GLU A 25 3.21 -5.34 -7.80
N ALA A 26 2.41 -4.57 -7.08
CA ALA A 26 1.67 -3.44 -7.62
C ALA A 26 2.58 -2.35 -8.21
N ALA A 27 3.67 -2.02 -7.52
CA ALA A 27 4.69 -1.08 -8.02
C ALA A 27 5.28 -1.55 -9.36
N ILE A 28 5.59 -2.84 -9.47
CA ILE A 28 6.14 -3.46 -10.67
C ILE A 28 5.09 -3.48 -11.79
N ALA A 29 3.87 -3.93 -11.49
CA ALA A 29 2.79 -4.09 -12.47
C ALA A 29 2.32 -2.75 -13.06
N GLN A 30 2.22 -1.73 -12.22
CA GLN A 30 1.83 -0.38 -12.64
C GLN A 30 3.04 0.49 -12.99
N HIS A 31 4.25 -0.07 -13.01
CA HIS A 31 5.49 0.62 -13.39
C HIS A 31 5.76 1.93 -12.62
N PHE A 32 5.39 1.99 -11.33
CA PHE A 32 5.67 3.14 -10.48
C PHE A 32 6.61 2.78 -9.34
N GLU A 33 7.38 3.78 -8.89
CA GLU A 33 8.16 3.65 -7.67
C GLU A 33 7.38 4.20 -6.47
N LEU A 34 7.41 3.46 -5.36
CA LEU A 34 6.86 3.90 -4.09
C LEU A 34 7.92 4.02 -3.03
N ARG A 35 7.76 5.06 -2.21
CA ARG A 35 8.63 5.34 -1.07
C ARG A 35 7.88 5.11 0.22
N ILE A 36 8.46 4.28 1.05
CA ILE A 36 8.03 4.09 2.43
C ILE A 36 8.44 5.34 3.20
N ILE A 37 7.45 6.04 3.75
CA ILE A 37 7.68 7.24 4.55
C ILE A 37 7.76 6.87 6.03
N LYS A 38 6.87 5.97 6.48
CA LYS A 38 6.94 5.37 7.82
C LYS A 38 6.47 3.93 7.77
N SER A 39 7.23 3.03 8.36
CA SER A 39 6.77 1.65 8.60
C SER A 39 7.11 1.24 10.02
N ASP A 40 6.10 1.24 10.87
CA ASP A 40 6.14 0.74 12.24
C ASP A 40 5.54 -0.66 12.27
N LEU A 41 5.65 -1.34 13.43
CA LEU A 41 5.02 -2.65 13.66
C LEU A 41 3.48 -2.60 13.57
N ILE A 42 2.90 -1.40 13.69
CA ILE A 42 1.45 -1.15 13.75
C ILE A 42 0.93 -0.29 12.62
N ARG A 43 1.78 0.39 11.84
CA ARG A 43 1.35 1.36 10.83
C ARG A 43 2.32 1.32 9.66
N TYR A 44 1.79 1.41 8.45
CA TYR A 44 2.57 1.53 7.24
C TYR A 44 2.05 2.69 6.42
N PHE A 45 2.95 3.59 6.04
CA PHE A 45 2.67 4.76 5.25
C PHE A 45 3.67 4.82 4.10
N ALA A 46 3.15 4.75 2.88
CA ALA A 46 3.94 4.90 1.67
C ALA A 46 3.28 5.90 0.73
N LYS A 47 4.08 6.49 -0.15
CA LYS A 47 3.65 7.42 -1.19
C LYS A 47 4.33 7.07 -2.49
N CYS A 48 3.76 7.50 -3.61
CA CYS A 48 4.46 7.41 -4.88
C CYS A 48 5.69 8.35 -4.87
N VAL A 49 6.80 7.90 -5.46
CA VAL A 49 8.04 8.68 -5.61
C VAL A 49 7.88 9.72 -6.70
N THR A 50 7.08 9.43 -7.72
CA THR A 50 6.88 10.28 -8.89
C THR A 50 6.48 11.70 -8.49
N GLU A 51 7.23 12.69 -8.97
CA GLU A 51 6.94 14.10 -8.73
C GLU A 51 5.57 14.46 -9.31
N GLY A 52 4.72 15.06 -8.48
CA GLY A 52 3.35 15.41 -8.84
C GLY A 52 2.30 14.33 -8.59
N CYS A 53 2.69 13.11 -8.22
CA CYS A 53 1.73 12.05 -7.94
C CYS A 53 1.07 12.23 -6.56
N PRO A 54 -0.26 12.38 -6.48
CA PRO A 54 -0.96 12.54 -5.21
C PRO A 54 -1.10 11.21 -4.44
N TRP A 55 -0.73 10.08 -5.06
CA TRP A 55 -0.97 8.75 -4.51
C TRP A 55 -0.23 8.49 -3.20
N ARG A 56 -0.99 8.10 -2.18
CA ARG A 56 -0.54 7.79 -0.82
C ARG A 56 -1.38 6.66 -0.24
N ILE A 57 -0.71 5.71 0.39
CA ILE A 57 -1.34 4.57 1.05
C ILE A 57 -1.02 4.57 2.54
N ARG A 58 -2.06 4.36 3.34
CA ARG A 58 -1.97 4.20 4.79
C ARG A 58 -2.60 2.89 5.20
N ALA A 59 -1.78 1.97 5.67
CA ALA A 59 -2.22 0.74 6.29
C ALA A 59 -1.90 0.74 7.79
N VAL A 60 -2.70 0.03 8.58
CA VAL A 60 -2.52 -0.14 10.01
C VAL A 60 -2.72 -1.60 10.37
N LYS A 61 -1.98 -2.08 11.35
CA LYS A 61 -2.16 -3.41 11.90
C LYS A 61 -3.36 -3.41 12.85
N LEU A 62 -4.17 -4.46 12.79
CA LEU A 62 -5.22 -4.68 13.77
C LEU A 62 -4.59 -5.03 15.14
N PRO A 63 -5.09 -4.45 16.25
CA PRO A 63 -4.51 -4.70 17.57
C PRO A 63 -4.65 -6.16 18.01
N ASN A 64 -5.69 -6.85 17.54
CA ASN A 64 -6.01 -8.23 17.92
C ASN A 64 -5.56 -9.27 16.89
N ALA A 65 -4.88 -8.88 15.82
CA ALA A 65 -4.51 -9.80 14.74
C ALA A 65 -3.16 -9.41 14.08
N PRO A 66 -2.44 -10.37 13.46
CA PRO A 66 -1.29 -10.07 12.60
C PRO A 66 -1.68 -9.26 11.34
N THR A 67 -2.99 -9.17 11.08
CA THR A 67 -3.60 -8.57 9.91
C THR A 67 -3.33 -7.07 9.78
N PHE A 68 -2.96 -6.63 8.57
CA PHE A 68 -2.85 -5.23 8.18
C PHE A 68 -4.05 -4.82 7.35
N THR A 69 -4.72 -3.72 7.72
CA THR A 69 -5.82 -3.15 6.95
C THR A 69 -5.44 -1.81 6.34
N ILE A 70 -5.83 -1.56 5.11
CA ILE A 70 -5.69 -0.26 4.47
C ILE A 70 -6.74 0.68 5.06
N ARG A 71 -6.28 1.66 5.85
CA ARG A 71 -7.14 2.64 6.51
C ARG A 71 -7.53 3.77 5.58
N SER A 72 -6.63 4.16 4.69
CA SER A 72 -6.84 5.27 3.76
C SER A 72 -5.94 5.07 2.55
N LEU A 73 -6.50 5.35 1.37
CA LEU A 73 -5.79 5.44 0.12
C LEU A 73 -6.20 6.78 -0.49
N GLU A 74 -5.25 7.68 -0.65
CA GLU A 74 -5.48 9.02 -1.18
C GLU A 74 -4.80 9.16 -2.52
N GLY A 75 -5.51 9.73 -3.49
CA GLY A 75 -5.00 9.98 -4.82
C GLY A 75 -5.00 8.75 -5.72
N THR A 76 -5.25 8.98 -7.01
CA THR A 76 -5.01 7.99 -8.06
C THR A 76 -3.57 8.17 -8.53
N HIS A 77 -2.93 7.08 -8.98
CA HIS A 77 -1.67 7.21 -9.70
C HIS A 77 -1.88 8.06 -10.94
N THR A 78 -1.01 9.06 -11.15
CA THR A 78 -0.97 9.90 -12.34
C THR A 78 0.28 9.62 -13.18
N CYS A 79 0.95 8.51 -12.90
CA CYS A 79 2.19 8.04 -13.51
C CYS A 79 1.91 6.91 -14.49
#